data_AF-A0A432XTG0-F1
#
_entry.id   AF-A0A432XTG0-F1
#
_cell.length_a   1.000
_cell.length_b   1.000
_cell.length_c   1.000
_cell.angle_alpha   90.00
_cell.angle_beta   90.00
_cell.angle_gamma   90.00
#
_symmetry.space_group_name_H-M   'P 1'
#
loop_
_entity.id
_entity.type
_entity.pdbx_description
1 polymer ?
#
loop_
_entity_poly.entity_id
_entity_poly.type
_entity_poly.pdbx_seq_one_letter_code
_entity_poly.pdbx_strand_id
1 'polypeptide(L)' 'MSLTHEAEFSCPYCMAPNSIEIDPMNDIQQQQIVDCQICCQPIEVIISEGMDGDFEVIARTDDE' A
#
# COMPACT_ATOMS: atom_id res chain seq x y z
N MET A 1 -18.99 -10.90 3.34
CA MET A 1 -18.78 -9.48 3.69
C MET A 1 -17.32 -9.23 3.40
N SER A 2 -17.00 -8.41 2.41
CA SER A 2 -15.61 -8.06 2.15
C SER A 2 -15.08 -7.30 3.38
N LEU A 3 -14.00 -7.79 3.97
CA LEU A 3 -13.32 -7.20 5.12
C LEU A 3 -12.13 -6.34 4.67
N THR A 4 -12.15 -5.88 3.41
CA THR A 4 -11.09 -5.04 2.84
C THR A 4 -11.32 -3.57 3.17
N HIS A 5 -10.23 -2.84 3.37
CA HIS A 5 -10.19 -1.41 3.66
C HIS A 5 -9.54 -0.69 2.48
N GLU A 6 -10.15 0.38 1.99
CA GLU A 6 -9.53 1.24 0.99
C GLU A 6 -8.52 2.18 1.65
N ALA A 7 -7.34 2.29 1.07
CA ALA A 7 -6.30 3.23 1.47
C ALA A 7 -5.71 3.94 0.25
N GLU A 8 -5.25 5.17 0.45
CA GLU A 8 -4.63 5.96 -0.59
C GLU A 8 -3.19 6.28 -0.22
N PHE A 9 -2.28 6.17 -1.18
CA PHE A 9 -0.87 6.52 -1.02
C PHE A 9 -0.36 7.29 -2.23
N SER A 10 0.69 8.09 -2.03
CA SER A 10 1.32 8.84 -3.11
C SER A 10 2.46 8.03 -3.72
N CYS A 11 2.48 7.93 -5.05
CA CYS A 11 3.56 7.23 -5.74
C CYS A 11 4.89 7.99 -5.57
N PRO A 12 5.96 7.35 -5.08
CA PRO A 12 7.26 7.99 -4.88
C PRO A 12 7.95 8.39 -6.20
N TYR A 13 7.56 7.77 -7.34
CA TYR A 13 8.14 8.06 -8.65
C TYR A 13 7.52 9.28 -9.34
N CYS A 14 6.19 9.29 -9.48
CA CYS A 14 5.47 10.33 -10.25
C CYS A 14 4.66 11.30 -9.39
N MET A 15 4.63 11.11 -8.06
CA MET A 15 3.84 11.89 -7.10
C MET A 15 2.32 11.87 -7.36
N ALA A 16 1.84 10.90 -8.13
CA ALA A 16 0.41 10.72 -8.34
C ALA A 16 -0.24 9.97 -7.17
N PRO A 17 -1.50 10.29 -6.83
CA PRO A 17 -2.27 9.51 -5.86
C PRO A 17 -2.61 8.12 -6.45
N ASN A 18 -2.48 7.08 -5.64
CA ASN A 18 -2.84 5.70 -5.95
C ASN A 18 -3.71 5.15 -4.82
N SER A 19 -4.65 4.29 -5.18
CA SER A 19 -5.56 3.63 -4.25
C SER A 19 -5.22 2.13 -4.17
N ILE A 20 -5.27 1.56 -2.98
CA ILE A 20 -5.08 0.14 -2.72
C ILE A 20 -6.16 -0.39 -1.78
N GLU A 21 -6.52 -1.66 -1.94
CA GLU A 21 -7.36 -2.40 -0.99
C GLU A 21 -6.48 -3.22 -0.07
N ILE A 22 -6.73 -3.09 1.24
CA ILE A 22 -6.02 -3.77 2.31
C ILE A 22 -6.95 -4.81 2.92
N ASP A 23 -6.61 -6.08 2.81
CA ASP A 23 -7.19 -7.17 3.58
C ASP A 23 -6.38 -7.36 4.88
N PRO A 24 -6.87 -6.91 6.04
CA PRO A 24 -6.16 -7.06 7.29
C PRO A 24 -5.85 -8.53 7.68
N MET A 25 -6.60 -9.51 7.17
CA MET A 25 -6.31 -10.92 7.43
C MET A 25 -5.11 -11.45 6.63
N ASN A 26 -4.82 -10.88 5.45
CA ASN A 26 -3.82 -11.40 4.53
C ASN A 26 -2.63 -10.44 4.32
N ASP A 27 -2.83 -9.13 4.51
CA ASP A 27 -1.91 -8.08 4.11
C ASP A 27 -1.11 -7.45 5.25
N ILE A 28 -1.56 -7.58 6.50
CA ILE A 28 -0.83 -7.06 7.67
C ILE A 28 0.57 -7.69 7.73
N GLN A 29 1.60 -6.85 7.83
CA GLN A 29 3.02 -7.23 7.85
C GLN A 29 3.48 -7.97 6.59
N GLN A 30 2.71 -7.92 5.50
CA GLN A 30 3.09 -8.48 4.21
C GLN A 30 3.61 -7.37 3.30
N GLN A 31 4.71 -7.69 2.61
CA GLN A 31 5.27 -6.84 1.57
C GLN A 31 4.61 -7.18 0.24
N GLN A 32 4.07 -6.17 -0.42
CA GLN A 32 3.36 -6.33 -1.68
C GLN A 32 3.94 -5.39 -2.71
N ILE A 33 3.93 -5.82 -3.96
CA ILE A 33 4.33 -4.98 -5.08
C ILE A 33 3.07 -4.57 -5.82
N VAL A 34 2.84 -3.26 -5.89
CA VAL A 34 1.72 -2.64 -6.60
C VAL A 34 2.27 -1.71 -7.66
N ASP A 35 1.72 -1.82 -8.86
CA ASP A 35 2.05 -0.91 -9.95
C ASP A 35 1.30 0.41 -9.80
N CYS A 36 2.04 1.52 -9.97
CA CYS A 36 1.40 2.82 -10.06
C CYS A 36 0.42 2.87 -11.24
N GLN A 37 -0.82 3.31 -10.97
CA GLN A 37 -1.88 3.43 -11.97
C GLN A 37 -1.59 4.50 -13.04
N ILE A 38 -0.59 5.37 -12.80
CA ILE A 38 -0.22 6.46 -13.71
C ILE A 38 1.09 6.18 -14.44
N CYS A 39 2.15 5.83 -13.70
CA CYS A 39 3.50 5.65 -14.29
C CYS A 39 3.92 4.19 -14.49
N CYS A 40 3.09 3.21 -14.12
CA CYS A 40 3.37 1.78 -14.24
C CYS A 40 4.76 1.39 -13.68
N GLN A 41 5.14 1.98 -12.55
CA GLN A 41 6.36 1.62 -11.83
C GLN A 41 5.99 0.71 -10.65
N PRO A 42 6.78 -0.33 -10.36
CA PRO A 42 6.57 -1.19 -9.22
C PRO A 42 6.86 -0.41 -7.94
N ILE A 43 5.89 -0.40 -7.02
CA ILE A 43 6.00 0.24 -5.71
C ILE A 43 5.82 -0.85 -4.67
N GLU A 44 6.76 -0.92 -3.75
CA GLU A 44 6.70 -1.84 -2.63
C GLU A 44 5.88 -1.19 -1.51
N VAL A 45 4.74 -1.78 -1.18
CA VAL A 45 3.89 -1.33 -0.08
C VAL A 45 3.94 -2.32 1.06
N ILE A 46 4.02 -1.80 2.27
CA ILE A 46 4.00 -2.58 3.50
C ILE A 46 2.88 -2.03 4.37
N ILE A 47 1.95 -2.90 4.76
CA ILE A 47 0.86 -2.54 5.65
C ILE A 47 1.25 -2.91 7.07
N SER A 48 1.19 -1.95 7.98
CA SER A 48 1.37 -2.19 9.42
C SER A 48 0.09 -1.84 10.17
N GLU A 49 -0.31 -2.69 11.11
CA GLU A 49 -1.41 -2.41 12.03
C GLU A 49 -0.85 -1.76 13.30
N GLY A 50 -1.35 -0.56 13.62
CA GLY A 50 -1.02 0.17 14.84
C GLY A 50 -1.79 -0.35 16.05
N MET A 51 -1.36 0.06 17.26
CA MET A 51 -1.98 -0.39 18.51
C MET A 51 -3.42 0.13 18.70
N ASP A 52 -3.81 1.20 18.01
CA ASP A 52 -5.14 1.79 18.03
C ASP A 52 -6.10 1.20 16.98
N GLY A 53 -5.62 0.24 16.16
CA GLY A 53 -6.38 -0.35 15.06
C GLY A 53 -6.34 0.46 13.76
N ASP A 54 -5.48 1.48 13.67
CA ASP A 54 -5.18 2.20 12.44
C ASP A 54 -4.22 1.38 11.55
N PHE A 55 -4.44 1.45 10.23
CA PHE A 55 -3.55 0.84 9.23
C PHE A 55 -2.60 1.89 8.66
N GLU A 56 -1.31 1.65 8.77
CA GLU A 56 -0.26 2.46 8.16
C GLU A 56 0.22 1.81 6.87
N VAL A 57 0.14 2.55 5.76
CA VAL A 57 0.63 2.11 4.45
C VAL A 57 1.97 2.79 4.19
N ILE A 58 3.02 1.98 4.10
CA ILE A 58 4.38 2.45 3.85
C ILE A 58 4.73 2.12 2.40
N ALA A 59 4.75 3.15 1.54
CA ALA A 59 5.16 3.01 0.14
C ALA A 59 6.68 3.25 -0.01
N ARG A 60 7.38 2.30 -0.63
CA ARG A 60 8.81 2.31 -0.91
C ARG A 60 9.07 2.01 -2.38
N THR A 61 10.19 2.50 -2.88
CA THR A 61 10.70 2.19 -4.22
C THR A 61 11.57 0.93 -4.16
N ASP A 62 11.55 0.12 -5.22
CA ASP A 62 12.40 -1.08 -5.42
C ASP A 62 13.91 -0.79 -5.54
N ASP A 63 14.32 0.47 -5.32
CA ASP A 63 15.70 0.95 -5.48
C ASP A 63 16.54 0.63 -4.21
N GLU A 64 16.87 -0.66 -4.01
CA GLU A 64 18.03 -1.16 -3.25
C GLU A 64 18.63 -2.41 -3.91
#